data_AF-A0A2M7KS91-F1
#
_entry.id   AF-A0A2M7KS91-F1
#
_cell.length_a   1.000
_cell.length_b   1.000
_cell.length_c   1.000
_cell.angle_alpha   90.00
_cell.angle_beta   90.00
_cell.angle_gamma   90.00
#
_symmetry.space_group_name_H-M   'P 1'
#
loop_
_entity.id
_entity.type
_entity.pdbx_description
1 polymer ?
#
loop_
_entity_poly.entity_id
_entity_poly.type
_entity_poly.pdbx_seq_one_letter_code
_entity_poly.pdbx_strand_id
1 'polypeptide(L)'
;MVDYPFSEVERVVRSVVREHLPGLAQADREVLETRILEAVEDWYCRQSPPPSLEYTLGTARNRAAWDCLNFFNRRLTRLELTSWEAPVRPGDAKGETIGDSVADANADPADAYLTTELRVSVWRDLERIDQRYAAVIRLRHLERRSVAETAEALSLRSVGTVKSREHRGLALLRRLRDQ
;
A
#
# COMPACT_ATOMS: atom_id res chain seq x y z
N MET A 1 -6.69 10.47 -29.89
CA MET A 1 -7.40 10.45 -28.60
C MET A 1 -7.28 9.03 -28.09
N VAL A 2 -6.45 8.79 -27.08
CA VAL A 2 -6.25 7.44 -26.53
C VAL A 2 -7.52 7.08 -25.77
N ASP A 3 -8.08 5.90 -26.05
CA ASP A 3 -9.28 5.42 -25.36
C ASP A 3 -8.90 5.03 -23.92
N TYR A 4 -9.22 5.90 -22.96
CA TYR A 4 -8.97 5.65 -21.55
C TYR A 4 -10.13 4.84 -20.98
N PRO A 5 -9.90 3.67 -20.36
CA PRO A 5 -10.94 2.82 -19.80
C PRO A 5 -11.47 3.37 -18.47
N PHE A 6 -12.10 4.56 -18.52
CA PHE A 6 -12.56 5.30 -17.35
C PHE A 6 -13.51 4.48 -16.48
N SER A 7 -14.51 3.84 -17.10
CA SER A 7 -15.56 3.08 -16.41
C SER A 7 -15.00 1.90 -15.61
N GLU A 8 -14.03 1.17 -16.15
CA GLU A 8 -13.39 0.04 -15.46
C GLU A 8 -12.50 0.52 -14.32
N VAL A 9 -11.75 1.61 -14.53
CA VAL A 9 -10.91 2.21 -13.51
C VAL A 9 -11.76 2.76 -12.36
N GLU A 10 -12.84 3.49 -12.66
CA GLU A 10 -13.79 4.03 -11.68
C GLU A 10 -14.37 2.93 -10.78
N ARG A 11 -14.82 1.83 -11.39
CA ARG A 11 -15.34 0.67 -10.65
C ARG A 11 -14.30 0.08 -9.70
N VAL A 12 -13.04 -0.05 -10.12
CA VAL A 12 -11.95 -0.56 -9.27
C VAL A 12 -11.67 0.39 -8.11
N VAL A 13 -11.53 1.69 -8.39
CA VAL A 13 -11.24 2.70 -7.35
C VAL A 13 -12.35 2.70 -6.28
N ARG A 14 -13.62 2.76 -6.70
CA ARG A 14 -14.77 2.71 -5.77
C ARG A 14 -14.80 1.45 -4.93
N SER A 15 -14.51 0.30 -5.55
CA SER A 15 -14.44 -0.98 -4.85
C SER A 15 -13.39 -0.94 -3.74
N VAL A 16 -12.18 -0.48 -4.05
CA VAL A 16 -11.04 -0.43 -3.12
C VAL A 16 -11.29 0.56 -1.99
N VAL A 17 -11.82 1.76 -2.30
CA VAL A 17 -12.14 2.76 -1.28
C VAL A 17 -13.21 2.24 -0.32
N ARG A 18 -14.23 1.54 -0.83
CA ARG A 18 -15.28 0.94 0.01
C ARG A 18 -14.75 -0.21 0.88
N GLU A 19 -13.86 -1.04 0.33
CA GLU A 19 -13.22 -2.16 1.02
C GLU A 19 -12.34 -1.68 2.18
N HIS A 20 -11.48 -0.69 1.94
CA HIS A 20 -10.52 -0.23 2.95
C HIS A 20 -11.05 0.86 3.88
N LEU A 21 -12.08 1.63 3.48
CA LEU A 21 -12.63 2.74 4.27
C LEU A 21 -14.18 2.67 4.34
N PRO A 22 -14.76 1.60 4.92
CA PRO A 22 -16.21 1.40 4.93
C PRO A 22 -16.97 2.49 5.70
N GLY A 23 -16.36 3.04 6.77
CA GLY A 23 -16.94 4.09 7.62
C GLY A 23 -16.68 5.53 7.17
N LEU A 24 -16.12 5.74 5.98
CA LEU A 24 -15.81 7.09 5.50
C LEU A 24 -17.09 7.87 5.17
N ALA A 25 -17.17 9.12 5.64
CA ALA A 25 -18.25 10.02 5.29
C ALA A 25 -18.36 10.20 3.77
N GLN A 26 -19.58 10.27 3.24
CA GLN A 26 -19.83 10.30 1.80
C GLN A 26 -19.06 11.43 1.09
N ALA A 27 -19.01 12.63 1.68
CA ALA A 27 -18.26 13.76 1.13
C ALA A 27 -16.74 13.51 1.08
N ASP A 28 -16.17 12.93 2.13
CA ASP A 28 -14.73 12.60 2.17
C ASP A 28 -14.40 11.49 1.16
N ARG A 29 -15.32 10.54 0.96
CA ARG A 29 -15.21 9.46 -0.01
C ARG A 29 -15.18 9.99 -1.44
N GLU A 30 -16.11 10.85 -1.81
CA GLU A 30 -16.16 11.44 -3.15
C GLU A 30 -14.89 12.22 -3.48
N VAL A 31 -14.41 13.04 -2.54
CA VAL A 31 -13.15 13.79 -2.70
C VAL A 31 -11.96 12.85 -2.90
N LEU A 32 -11.89 11.76 -2.14
CA LEU A 32 -10.82 10.77 -2.26
C LEU A 32 -10.87 10.02 -3.59
N GLU A 33 -12.05 9.55 -3.99
CA GLU A 33 -12.28 8.86 -5.27
C GLU A 33 -11.88 9.75 -6.45
N THR A 34 -12.36 11.00 -6.50
CA THR A 34 -12.02 11.95 -7.57
C THR A 34 -10.51 12.15 -7.69
N ARG A 35 -9.82 12.38 -6.57
CA ARG A 35 -8.37 12.58 -6.57
C ARG A 35 -7.60 11.37 -7.07
N ILE A 36 -8.05 10.17 -6.71
CA ILE A 36 -7.43 8.93 -7.20
C ILE A 36 -7.65 8.79 -8.70
N LEU A 37 -8.87 9.05 -9.19
CA LEU A 37 -9.21 8.94 -10.61
C LEU A 37 -8.40 9.91 -11.47
N GLU A 38 -8.33 11.18 -11.08
CA GLU A 38 -7.53 12.22 -11.75
C GLU A 38 -6.05 11.80 -11.83
N ALA A 39 -5.50 11.27 -10.73
CA ALA A 39 -4.11 10.84 -10.69
C ALA A 39 -3.83 9.63 -11.61
N VAL A 40 -4.77 8.68 -11.70
CA VAL A 40 -4.64 7.51 -12.59
C VAL A 40 -4.78 7.92 -14.05
N GLU A 41 -5.70 8.83 -14.36
CA GLU A 41 -5.90 9.38 -15.71
C GLU A 41 -4.66 10.15 -16.18
N ASP A 42 -4.15 11.08 -15.37
CA ASP A 42 -2.90 11.83 -15.65
C ASP A 42 -1.70 10.89 -15.79
N TRP A 43 -1.64 9.80 -15.02
CA TRP A 43 -0.62 8.77 -15.20
C TRP A 43 -0.75 8.03 -16.53
N TYR A 44 -1.98 7.62 -16.92
CA TYR A 44 -2.26 6.89 -18.15
C TYR A 44 -1.95 7.73 -19.39
N CYS A 45 -2.40 8.98 -19.41
CA CYS A 45 -2.16 9.93 -20.51
C CYS A 45 -0.67 10.23 -20.74
N ARG A 46 0.18 10.08 -19.71
CA ARG A 46 1.64 10.25 -19.83
C ARG A 46 2.37 9.02 -20.37
N GLN A 47 1.70 7.87 -20.49
CA GLN A 47 2.33 6.68 -21.06
C GLN A 47 2.27 6.70 -22.58
N SER A 48 3.42 6.46 -23.22
CA SER A 48 3.51 6.25 -24.67
C SER A 48 4.42 5.06 -24.95
N PRO A 49 3.90 3.95 -25.53
CA PRO A 49 2.50 3.71 -25.91
C PRO A 49 1.56 3.54 -24.70
N PRO A 50 0.22 3.65 -24.90
CA PRO A 50 -0.74 3.40 -23.83
C PRO A 50 -0.63 1.95 -23.31
N PRO A 51 -0.67 1.75 -21.98
CA PRO A 51 -0.53 0.44 -21.38
C PRO A 51 -1.78 -0.43 -21.61
N SER A 52 -1.64 -1.74 -21.39
CA SER A 52 -2.77 -2.66 -21.44
C SER A 52 -3.81 -2.34 -20.35
N LEU A 53 -5.07 -2.76 -20.59
CA LEU A 53 -6.16 -2.62 -19.63
C LEU A 53 -5.82 -3.27 -18.28
N GLU A 54 -5.32 -4.51 -18.28
CA GLU A 54 -4.95 -5.23 -17.04
C GLU A 54 -3.92 -4.47 -16.21
N TYR A 55 -2.91 -3.88 -16.87
CA TYR A 55 -1.88 -3.12 -16.19
C TYR A 55 -2.41 -1.80 -15.62
N THR A 56 -3.33 -1.15 -16.34
CA THR A 56 -4.01 0.08 -15.90
C THR A 56 -4.88 -0.19 -14.68
N LEU A 57 -5.67 -1.27 -14.70
CA LEU A 57 -6.52 -1.66 -13.57
C LEU A 57 -5.70 -2.06 -12.34
N GLY A 58 -4.60 -2.80 -12.53
CA GLY A 58 -3.69 -3.14 -11.44
C GLY A 58 -3.04 -1.90 -10.81
N THR A 59 -2.66 -0.92 -11.63
CA THR A 59 -2.11 0.36 -11.17
C THR A 59 -3.16 1.18 -10.42
N ALA A 60 -4.38 1.27 -10.95
CA ALA A 60 -5.50 1.95 -10.30
C ALA A 60 -5.81 1.35 -8.93
N ARG A 61 -5.87 0.02 -8.82
CA ARG A 61 -6.10 -0.69 -7.55
C ARG A 61 -5.02 -0.36 -6.52
N ASN A 62 -3.75 -0.50 -6.93
CA ASN A 62 -2.62 -0.23 -6.04
C ASN A 62 -2.58 1.23 -5.60
N ARG A 63 -2.88 2.17 -6.50
CA ARG A 63 -2.93 3.59 -6.19
C ARG A 63 -4.05 3.92 -5.21
N ALA A 64 -5.25 3.40 -5.46
CA ALA A 64 -6.40 3.58 -4.58
C ALA A 64 -6.11 3.06 -3.16
N ALA A 65 -5.50 1.87 -3.04
CA ALA A 65 -5.13 1.30 -1.75
C ALA A 65 -4.10 2.18 -1.01
N TRP A 66 -3.09 2.67 -1.73
CA TRP A 66 -2.07 3.57 -1.17
C TRP A 66 -2.65 4.92 -0.70
N ASP A 67 -3.54 5.51 -1.50
CA ASP A 67 -4.18 6.78 -1.15
C ASP A 67 -5.18 6.62 0.01
N CYS A 68 -5.87 5.47 0.12
CA CYS A 68 -6.66 5.14 1.31
C CYS A 68 -5.80 5.05 2.57
N LEU A 69 -4.65 4.35 2.49
CA LEU A 69 -3.70 4.26 3.60
C LEU A 69 -3.15 5.64 3.99
N ASN A 70 -2.77 6.47 3.02
CA ASN A 70 -2.31 7.83 3.26
C ASN A 70 -3.40 8.72 3.87
N PHE A 71 -4.64 8.58 3.40
CA PHE A 71 -5.80 9.30 3.93
C PHE A 71 -6.02 8.93 5.41
N PHE A 72 -6.03 7.63 5.71
CA PHE A 72 -6.18 7.11 7.07
C PHE A 72 -5.03 7.57 7.98
N ASN A 73 -3.78 7.41 7.55
CA ASN A 73 -2.60 7.85 8.30
C ASN A 73 -2.64 9.36 8.55
N ARG A 74 -2.95 10.19 7.55
CA ARG A 74 -3.08 11.65 7.75
C ARG A 74 -4.20 12.02 8.72
N ARG A 75 -5.30 11.24 8.74
CA ARG A 75 -6.39 11.44 9.69
C ARG A 75 -5.98 11.01 11.10
N LEU A 76 -5.29 9.88 11.25
CA LEU A 76 -4.73 9.43 12.53
C LEU A 76 -3.67 10.40 13.06
N THR A 77 -2.73 10.86 12.24
CA THR A 77 -1.73 11.87 12.65
C THR A 77 -2.39 13.21 13.01
N ARG A 78 -3.57 13.52 12.45
CA ARG A 78 -4.36 14.70 12.85
C ARG A 78 -5.13 14.47 14.16
N LEU A 79 -5.42 13.22 14.52
CA LEU A 79 -6.01 12.83 15.81
C LEU A 79 -4.94 12.70 16.91
N GLU A 80 -3.69 12.37 16.57
CA GLU A 80 -2.55 12.27 17.51
C GLU A 80 -1.92 13.62 17.91
N LEU A 81 -2.51 14.75 17.51
CA LEU A 81 -2.16 16.08 18.02
C LEU A 81 -3.24 16.68 18.93
N THR A 82 -3.99 15.84 19.66
CA THR A 82 -4.52 16.31 20.94
C THR A 82 -3.35 16.39 21.93
N SER A 83 -2.92 17.62 22.21
CA SER A 83 -1.99 17.92 23.29
C SER A 83 -2.38 17.16 24.56
N TRP A 84 -1.40 16.55 25.22
CA TRP A 84 -1.56 15.92 26.53
C TRP A 84 -2.17 16.85 27.59
N GLU A 85 -2.14 18.16 27.37
CA GLU A 85 -2.68 19.20 28.25
C GLU A 85 -4.12 19.60 27.92
N ALA A 86 -4.77 18.98 26.92
CA ALA A 86 -6.15 19.29 26.59
C ALA A 86 -7.09 18.86 27.72
N PRO A 87 -7.89 19.76 28.32
CA PRO A 87 -8.77 19.39 29.44
C PRO A 87 -9.84 18.41 28.96
N VAL A 88 -9.92 17.26 29.65
CA VAL A 88 -11.02 16.29 29.50
C VAL A 88 -12.32 17.03 29.75
N ARG A 89 -13.19 17.10 28.74
CA ARG A 89 -14.51 17.74 28.89
C ARG A 89 -15.39 16.81 29.72
N PRO A 90 -15.94 17.26 30.85
CA PRO A 90 -16.88 16.44 31.62
C PRO A 90 -18.23 16.43 30.88
N GLY A 91 -18.38 15.46 29.99
CA GLY A 91 -19.58 15.20 29.19
C GLY A 91 -19.65 13.76 28.67
N ASP A 92 -18.54 13.03 28.72
CA ASP A 92 -18.40 11.66 28.21
C ASP A 92 -18.91 10.61 29.23
N ALA A 93 -19.90 10.99 30.05
CA ALA A 93 -20.49 10.17 31.09
C ALA A 93 -21.59 9.23 30.55
N LYS A 94 -21.27 8.49 29.49
CA LYS A 94 -21.95 7.24 29.17
C LYS A 94 -20.92 6.14 29.17
N GLY A 95 -20.51 5.69 30.36
CA GLY A 95 -20.00 4.37 30.76
C GLY A 95 -19.14 3.49 29.85
N GLU A 96 -18.78 3.92 28.64
CA GLU A 96 -17.90 3.25 27.70
C GLU A 96 -16.51 3.75 28.07
N THR A 97 -15.76 2.88 28.71
CA THR A 97 -14.35 3.16 28.94
C THR A 97 -13.65 3.14 27.59
N ILE A 98 -12.56 3.91 27.42
CA ILE A 98 -11.72 3.86 26.21
C ILE A 98 -11.33 2.41 25.90
N GLY A 99 -11.23 1.54 26.92
CA GLY A 99 -10.99 0.10 26.77
C GLY A 99 -12.07 -0.67 26.00
N ASP A 100 -13.34 -0.20 26.00
CA ASP A 100 -14.45 -0.84 25.28
C ASP A 100 -14.47 -0.46 23.79
N SER A 101 -13.80 0.64 23.41
CA SER A 101 -13.74 1.14 22.03
C SER A 101 -12.45 0.74 21.28
N VAL A 102 -11.46 0.19 21.99
CA VAL A 102 -10.23 -0.31 21.39
C VAL A 102 -10.49 -1.74 20.91
N ALA A 103 -10.74 -1.88 19.61
CA ALA A 103 -10.56 -3.19 18.98
C ALA A 103 -9.15 -3.68 19.30
N ASP A 104 -9.02 -4.92 19.78
CA ASP A 104 -7.74 -5.53 20.11
C ASP A 104 -6.78 -5.31 18.93
N ALA A 105 -5.72 -4.54 19.18
CA ALA A 105 -4.72 -4.21 18.17
C ALA A 105 -3.85 -5.42 17.80
N ASN A 106 -4.02 -6.54 18.49
CA ASN A 106 -3.40 -7.80 18.15
C ASN A 106 -4.22 -8.48 17.05
N ALA A 107 -3.59 -8.68 15.90
CA ALA A 107 -4.09 -9.61 14.88
C ALA A 107 -4.48 -10.93 15.56
N ASP A 108 -5.59 -11.54 15.12
CA ASP A 108 -6.01 -12.88 15.56
C ASP A 108 -4.76 -13.78 15.68
N PRO A 109 -4.53 -14.49 16.79
CA PRO A 109 -3.39 -15.38 16.95
C PRO A 109 -3.17 -16.31 15.75
N ALA A 110 -4.25 -16.72 15.08
CA ALA A 110 -4.19 -17.48 13.83
C ALA A 110 -3.61 -16.65 12.67
N ASP A 111 -4.05 -15.39 12.49
CA ASP A 111 -3.52 -14.47 11.48
C ASP A 111 -2.06 -14.10 11.76
N ALA A 112 -1.69 -13.90 13.03
CA ALA A 112 -0.31 -13.65 13.44
C ALA A 112 0.60 -14.86 13.14
N TYR A 113 0.11 -16.08 13.36
CA TYR A 113 0.80 -17.32 13.01
C TYR A 113 0.98 -17.46 11.49
N LEU A 114 -0.11 -17.28 10.71
CA LEU A 114 -0.08 -17.33 9.25
C LEU A 114 0.87 -16.28 8.66
N THR A 115 0.86 -15.07 9.20
CA THR A 115 1.77 -13.99 8.78
C THR A 115 3.23 -14.34 9.08
N THR A 116 3.48 -15.02 10.20
CA THR A 116 4.82 -15.48 10.60
C THR A 116 5.32 -16.59 9.68
N GLU A 117 4.50 -17.62 9.42
CA GLU A 117 4.84 -18.68 8.46
C GLU A 117 5.09 -18.14 7.06
N LEU A 118 4.24 -17.23 6.59
CA LEU A 118 4.41 -16.58 5.28
C LEU A 118 5.72 -15.79 5.21
N ARG A 119 6.08 -15.06 6.27
CA ARG A 119 7.37 -14.36 6.32
C ARG A 119 8.52 -15.35 6.26
N VAL A 120 8.49 -16.42 7.06
CA VAL A 120 9.55 -17.45 7.06
C VAL A 120 9.68 -18.12 5.69
N SER A 121 8.57 -18.41 5.01
CA SER A 121 8.61 -19.00 3.67
C SER A 121 9.24 -18.04 2.65
N VAL A 122 8.86 -16.76 2.68
CA VAL A 122 9.43 -15.72 1.81
C VAL A 122 10.93 -15.56 2.05
N TRP A 123 11.38 -15.62 3.31
CA TRP A 123 12.80 -15.60 3.64
C TRP A 123 13.57 -16.79 3.04
N ARG A 124 13.02 -18.00 3.11
CA ARG A 124 13.62 -19.19 2.48
C ARG A 124 13.65 -19.09 0.95
N ASP A 125 12.59 -18.58 0.33
CA ASP A 125 12.55 -18.41 -1.12
C ASP A 125 13.57 -17.36 -1.60
N LEU A 126 13.80 -16.32 -0.81
CA LEU A 126 14.85 -15.32 -1.07
C LEU A 126 16.27 -15.91 -1.01
N GLU A 127 16.51 -16.96 -0.22
CA GLU A 127 17.80 -17.67 -0.20
C GLU A 127 18.04 -18.51 -1.47
N ARG A 128 16.97 -18.84 -2.21
CA ARG A 128 17.03 -19.66 -3.43
C ARG A 128 17.28 -18.86 -4.71
N ILE A 129 17.13 -17.53 -4.67
CA ILE A 129 17.41 -16.66 -5.82
C ILE A 129 18.81 -16.03 -5.73
N ASP A 130 19.36 -15.56 -6.86
CA ASP A 130 20.66 -14.87 -6.88
C ASP A 130 20.65 -13.67 -5.90
N GLN A 131 21.69 -13.60 -5.06
CA GLN A 131 21.82 -12.59 -4.00
C GLN A 131 21.67 -11.15 -4.50
N ARG A 132 22.02 -10.87 -5.76
CA ARG A 132 21.88 -9.53 -6.35
C ARG A 132 20.42 -9.07 -6.45
N TYR A 133 19.48 -10.00 -6.58
CA TYR A 133 18.05 -9.73 -6.58
C TYR A 133 17.48 -9.79 -5.16
N ALA A 134 17.89 -10.79 -4.37
CA ALA A 134 17.44 -10.95 -2.99
C ALA A 134 17.74 -9.72 -2.11
N ALA A 135 18.94 -9.16 -2.26
CA ALA A 135 19.35 -7.97 -1.51
C ALA A 135 18.46 -6.76 -1.82
N VAL A 136 18.10 -6.56 -3.09
CA VAL A 136 17.18 -5.48 -3.49
C VAL A 136 15.80 -5.69 -2.89
N ILE A 137 15.26 -6.91 -2.94
CA ILE A 137 13.93 -7.21 -2.40
C ILE A 137 13.89 -7.05 -0.88
N ARG A 138 14.93 -7.51 -0.18
CA ARG A 138 15.07 -7.36 1.28
C ARG A 138 15.03 -5.88 1.67
N LEU A 139 15.89 -5.06 1.06
CA LEU A 139 15.97 -3.63 1.38
C LEU A 139 14.66 -2.90 1.03
N ARG A 140 14.06 -3.20 -0.12
CA ARG A 140 12.84 -2.52 -0.61
C ARG A 140 11.59 -2.88 0.16
N HIS A 141 11.38 -4.17 0.44
CA HIS A 141 10.10 -4.68 0.94
C HIS A 141 10.13 -5.08 2.41
N LEU A 142 11.26 -5.58 2.90
CA LEU A 142 11.38 -6.04 4.29
C LEU A 142 11.89 -4.93 5.21
N GLU A 143 12.86 -4.14 4.74
CA GLU A 143 13.40 -2.97 5.47
C GLU A 143 12.74 -1.64 5.07
N ARG A 144 11.78 -1.67 4.13
CA ARG A 144 11.01 -0.50 3.66
C ARG A 144 11.85 0.68 3.17
N ARG A 145 13.06 0.45 2.66
CA ARG A 145 13.91 1.51 2.10
C ARG A 145 13.39 2.00 0.76
N SER A 146 13.58 3.28 0.46
CA SER A 146 13.31 3.86 -0.86
C SER A 146 14.24 3.31 -1.94
N VAL A 147 13.91 3.56 -3.21
CA VAL A 147 14.73 3.12 -4.35
C VAL A 147 16.10 3.80 -4.34
N ALA A 148 16.17 5.07 -3.90
CA ALA A 148 17.41 5.83 -3.79
C ALA A 148 18.30 5.28 -2.67
N GLU A 149 17.75 5.10 -1.47
CA GLU A 149 18.49 4.54 -0.32
C GLU A 149 18.97 3.10 -0.60
N THR A 150 18.19 2.32 -1.35
CA THR A 150 18.60 0.98 -1.77
C THR A 150 19.76 1.02 -2.77
N ALA A 151 19.74 1.97 -3.71
CA ALA A 151 20.83 2.15 -4.66
C ALA A 151 22.13 2.51 -3.94
N GLU A 152 22.04 3.43 -2.98
CA GLU A 152 23.16 3.87 -2.14
C GLU A 152 23.69 2.71 -1.29
N ALA A 153 22.81 2.02 -0.54
CA ALA A 153 23.20 0.92 0.35
C ALA A 153 23.88 -0.25 -0.40
N LEU A 154 23.50 -0.49 -1.66
CA LEU A 154 24.09 -1.53 -2.51
C LEU A 154 25.19 -1.02 -3.45
N SER A 155 25.59 0.26 -3.32
CA SER A 155 26.58 0.90 -4.21
C SER A 155 26.27 0.70 -5.70
N LEU A 156 24.99 0.78 -6.06
CA LEU A 156 24.52 0.63 -7.43
C LEU A 156 24.57 1.97 -8.16
N ARG A 157 25.15 1.95 -9.36
CA ARG A 157 25.35 3.16 -10.18
C ARG A 157 24.07 3.90 -10.57
N SER A 158 22.90 3.25 -10.49
CA SER A 158 21.65 3.90 -10.86
C SER A 158 20.43 3.33 -10.12
N VAL A 159 19.46 4.20 -9.89
CA VAL A 159 18.10 3.86 -9.43
C VAL A 159 17.40 2.92 -10.42
N GLY A 160 17.70 3.02 -11.73
CA GLY A 160 17.18 2.13 -12.76
C GLY A 160 17.63 0.67 -12.58
N THR A 161 18.86 0.45 -12.11
CA THR A 161 19.36 -0.89 -11.77
C THR A 161 18.59 -1.51 -10.61
N VAL A 162 18.20 -0.71 -9.62
CA VAL A 162 17.36 -1.17 -8.49
C VAL A 162 16.01 -1.64 -9.02
N LYS A 163 15.29 -0.81 -9.79
CA LYS A 163 13.98 -1.15 -10.35
C LYS A 163 14.02 -2.42 -11.22
N SER A 164 15.06 -2.56 -12.05
CA SER A 164 15.23 -3.74 -12.91
C SER A 164 15.51 -5.01 -12.11
N ARG A 165 16.30 -4.92 -11.04
CA ARG A 165 16.59 -6.06 -10.15
C ARG A 165 15.40 -6.41 -9.27
N GLU A 166 14.66 -5.43 -8.78
CA GLU A 166 13.41 -5.60 -8.02
C GLU A 166 12.38 -6.36 -8.88
N HIS A 167 12.14 -5.88 -10.10
CA HIS A 167 11.20 -6.53 -11.02
C HIS A 167 11.59 -7.98 -11.34
N ARG A 168 12.86 -8.23 -11.68
CA ARG A 168 13.37 -9.59 -11.97
C ARG A 168 13.32 -10.49 -10.75
N GLY A 169 13.69 -9.99 -9.57
CA GLY A 169 13.63 -10.76 -8.33
C GLY A 169 12.20 -11.18 -7.99
N LEU A 170 11.22 -10.28 -8.13
CA LEU A 170 9.81 -10.60 -7.87
C LEU A 170 9.28 -11.63 -8.86
N ALA A 171 9.70 -11.55 -10.13
CA ALA A 171 9.36 -12.57 -11.13
C ALA A 171 9.94 -13.95 -10.77
N LEU A 172 11.18 -14.02 -10.25
CA LEU A 172 11.78 -15.26 -9.78
C LEU A 172 11.05 -15.85 -8.57
N LEU A 173 10.70 -15.02 -7.59
CA LEU A 173 9.94 -15.46 -6.41
C LEU A 173 8.55 -16.00 -6.78
N ARG A 174 7.86 -15.37 -7.74
CA ARG A 174 6.57 -15.88 -8.24
C ARG A 174 6.72 -17.28 -8.84
N ARG A 175 7.70 -17.47 -9.74
CA ARG A 175 7.98 -18.78 -10.35
C ARG A 175 8.32 -19.87 -9.34
N LEU A 176 8.96 -19.54 -8.22
CA LEU A 176 9.27 -20.50 -7.16
C LEU A 176 8.04 -20.94 -6.35
N ARG A 177 7.00 -20.10 -6.28
CA ARG A 177 5.77 -20.38 -5.52
C ARG A 177 4.62 -20.90 -6.38
N ASP A 178 4.71 -20.73 -7.69
CA ASP A 178 3.79 -21.34 -8.67
C ASP A 178 4.12 -22.81 -8.98
N GLN A 179 5.14 -23.38 -8.31
CA GLN A 179 5.58 -24.79 -8.37
C GLN A 179 5.23 -25.52 -7.09
#